data_AF-A0A067DQH3-F1
#
_entry.id   AF-A0A067DQH3-F1
#
_cell.length_a   1.000
_cell.length_b   1.000
_cell.length_c   1.000
_cell.angle_alpha   90.00
_cell.angle_beta   90.00
_cell.angle_gamma   90.00
#
_symmetry.space_group_name_H-M   'P 1'
#
loop_
_entity.id
_entity.type
_entity.pdbx_description
1 polymer ?
#
loop_
_entity_poly.entity_id
_entity_poly.type
_entity_poly.pdbx_seq_one_letter_code
_entity_poly.pdbx_strand_id
1 'polypeptide(L)'
;YKFDDERVTKEDLKRALEEQYGGEEELPQTNPGFNNTPFKFTKYSNAYMLVYIRESDKDKIICNVDEQDIAEHLRERLKKEQEEKEHKKKEKAEAHLYTVIKVARDDDLLEQIGKDIYFDLVDHDKVRSFRIQKQIPFNLFK
;
A
#
# COMPACT_ATOMS: atom_id res chain seq x y z
N TYR A 1 -21.69 1.34 9.34
CA TYR A 1 -20.73 1.20 8.22
C TYR A 1 -19.80 0.04 8.54
N LYS A 2 -19.43 -0.77 7.55
CA LYS A 2 -18.37 -1.77 7.62
C LYS A 2 -17.11 -1.17 7.01
N PHE A 3 -16.00 -1.24 7.74
CA PHE A 3 -14.68 -0.82 7.29
C PHE A 3 -13.86 -2.09 7.02
N ASP A 4 -13.50 -2.32 5.75
CA ASP A 4 -12.83 -3.52 5.24
C ASP A 4 -11.63 -3.09 4.39
N ASP A 5 -10.50 -2.86 5.08
CA ASP A 5 -9.28 -2.23 4.55
C ASP A 5 -9.56 -0.96 3.74
N GLU A 6 -9.43 -1.02 2.42
CA GLU A 6 -9.62 0.11 1.51
C GLU A 6 -11.10 0.40 1.20
N ARG A 7 -12.04 -0.42 1.70
CA ARG A 7 -13.46 -0.36 1.34
C ARG A 7 -14.33 0.00 2.55
N VAL A 8 -15.22 0.97 2.35
CA VAL A 8 -16.22 1.35 3.34
C VAL A 8 -17.62 1.18 2.75
N THR A 9 -18.45 0.34 3.38
CA THR A 9 -19.82 0.08 2.94
C THR A 9 -20.84 0.40 4.03
N LYS A 10 -22.06 0.75 3.63
CA LYS A 10 -23.20 0.78 4.57
C LYS A 10 -23.53 -0.67 4.94
N GLU A 11 -23.82 -0.88 6.22
CA GLU A 11 -24.09 -2.21 6.78
C GLU A 11 -25.27 -2.10 7.73
N ASP A 12 -26.06 -3.17 7.80
CA ASP A 12 -27.25 -3.25 8.65
C ASP A 12 -26.88 -3.55 10.10
N LEU A 13 -27.73 -3.10 11.05
CA LEU A 13 -27.54 -3.34 12.49
C LEU A 13 -27.41 -4.83 12.82
N LYS A 14 -28.20 -5.69 12.17
CA LYS A 14 -28.15 -7.14 12.35
C LYS A 14 -26.76 -7.70 12.02
N ARG A 15 -26.18 -7.28 10.89
CA ARG A 15 -24.86 -7.73 10.46
C ARG A 15 -23.73 -7.18 11.33
N ALA A 16 -23.88 -5.95 11.80
CA ALA A 16 -22.90 -5.29 12.66
C ALA A 16 -22.89 -5.83 14.10
N LEU A 17 -24.02 -6.35 14.60
CA LEU A 17 -24.16 -6.82 15.98
C LEU A 17 -24.47 -8.32 16.07
N GLU A 18 -25.66 -8.73 15.65
CA GLU A 18 -26.16 -10.11 15.85
C GLU A 18 -25.28 -11.15 15.16
N GLU A 19 -24.86 -10.87 13.93
CA GLU A 19 -24.02 -11.80 13.16
C GLU A 19 -22.57 -11.88 13.65
N GLN A 20 -22.17 -11.01 14.58
CA GLN A 20 -20.82 -10.98 15.15
C GLN A 20 -20.70 -11.71 16.50
N TYR A 21 -21.79 -12.27 17.05
CA TYR A 21 -21.74 -13.08 18.27
C TYR A 21 -20.97 -14.40 18.09
N GLY A 22 -20.86 -14.90 16.85
CA GLY A 22 -20.31 -16.22 16.52
C GLY A 22 -21.31 -17.37 16.72
N GLY A 23 -20.87 -18.61 16.46
CA GLY A 23 -21.68 -19.82 16.61
C GLY A 23 -21.91 -20.61 15.31
N GLU A 24 -22.70 -21.68 15.41
CA GLU A 24 -23.19 -22.45 14.26
C GLU A 24 -24.52 -21.84 13.77
N GLU A 25 -24.57 -21.41 12.51
CA GLU A 25 -25.81 -20.95 11.89
C GLU A 25 -26.46 -22.15 11.18
N GLU A 26 -27.61 -22.60 11.68
CA GLU A 26 -28.39 -23.66 11.04
C GLU A 26 -29.22 -23.05 9.90
N LEU A 27 -28.95 -23.46 8.66
CA LEU A 27 -29.81 -23.09 7.54
C LEU A 27 -31.20 -23.74 7.72
N PRO A 28 -32.30 -23.01 7.42
CA PRO A 28 -33.62 -23.62 7.38
C PRO A 28 -33.61 -24.79 6.38
N GLN A 29 -34.15 -25.95 6.79
CA GLN A 29 -34.22 -27.14 5.96
C GLN A 29 -34.90 -26.82 4.63
N THR A 30 -34.16 -26.87 3.53
CA THR A 30 -34.69 -26.53 2.20
C THR A 30 -35.56 -27.63 1.60
N ASN A 31 -35.72 -28.78 2.27
CA ASN A 31 -36.52 -29.91 1.76
C ASN A 31 -37.38 -30.55 2.88
N PRO A 32 -38.71 -30.44 2.83
CA PRO A 32 -39.60 -31.16 3.74
C PRO A 32 -39.64 -32.64 3.33
N GLY A 33 -38.86 -33.50 4.00
CA GLY A 33 -38.96 -34.95 3.81
C GLY A 33 -37.66 -35.76 3.87
N PHE A 34 -36.50 -35.13 4.06
CA PHE A 34 -35.22 -35.84 4.18
C PHE A 34 -34.59 -35.55 5.55
N ASN A 35 -34.51 -36.56 6.43
CA ASN A 35 -33.92 -36.48 7.78
C ASN A 35 -32.38 -36.40 7.75
N ASN A 36 -31.81 -35.55 6.91
CA ASN A 36 -30.39 -35.23 7.01
C ASN A 36 -30.19 -34.24 8.17
N THR A 37 -29.18 -34.49 8.99
CA THR A 37 -28.70 -33.53 10.00
C THR A 37 -28.46 -32.18 9.31
N PRO A 38 -28.93 -31.05 9.88
CA PRO A 38 -28.74 -29.72 9.29
C PRO A 38 -27.27 -29.48 8.92
N PHE A 39 -27.03 -28.94 7.73
CA PHE A 39 -25.69 -28.56 7.30
C PHE A 39 -25.27 -27.34 8.14
N LYS A 40 -24.48 -27.58 9.17
CA LYS A 40 -23.97 -26.56 10.09
C LYS A 40 -22.79 -25.86 9.43
N PHE A 41 -22.93 -24.57 9.15
CA PHE A 41 -21.78 -23.73 8.86
C PHE A 41 -21.37 -23.03 10.16
N THR A 42 -20.20 -23.39 10.68
CA THR A 42 -19.56 -22.61 11.75
C THR A 42 -19.17 -21.25 11.19
N LYS A 43 -19.77 -20.18 11.73
CA LYS A 43 -19.39 -18.81 11.36
C LYS A 43 -18.03 -18.52 12.00
N TYR A 44 -16.96 -18.59 11.21
CA TYR A 44 -15.58 -18.39 11.69
C TYR A 44 -15.25 -16.92 11.97
N SER A 45 -16.20 -16.00 11.77
CA SER A 45 -16.03 -14.58 12.05
C SER A 45 -16.92 -14.19 13.22
N ASN A 46 -16.30 -13.61 14.25
CA ASN A 46 -16.93 -13.08 15.44
C ASN A 46 -16.20 -11.80 15.89
N ALA A 47 -16.87 -10.99 16.71
CA ALA A 47 -16.25 -9.81 17.30
C ALA A 47 -15.21 -10.21 18.35
N TYR A 48 -14.00 -9.64 18.25
CA TYR A 48 -12.95 -9.83 19.25
C TYR A 48 -12.86 -8.66 20.25
N MET A 49 -13.36 -7.47 19.87
CA MET A 49 -13.29 -6.25 20.66
C MET A 49 -14.52 -5.39 20.42
N LEU A 50 -15.05 -4.81 21.50
CA LEU A 50 -16.17 -3.89 21.50
C LEU A 50 -15.76 -2.58 22.16
N VAL A 51 -16.23 -1.46 21.62
CA VAL A 51 -15.98 -0.12 22.16
C VAL A 51 -17.33 0.51 22.52
N TYR A 52 -17.49 0.89 23.79
CA TYR A 52 -18.70 1.54 24.30
C TYR A 52 -18.37 2.97 24.75
N ILE A 53 -19.32 3.87 24.56
CA ILE A 53 -19.25 5.25 25.00
C ILE A 53 -20.37 5.48 26.00
N ARG A 54 -20.05 6.07 27.15
CA ARG A 54 -21.04 6.43 28.16
C ARG A 54 -22.00 7.45 27.58
N GLU A 55 -23.31 7.22 27.72
CA GLU A 55 -24.34 8.08 27.13
C GLU A 55 -24.21 9.54 27.60
N SER A 56 -23.90 9.78 28.88
CA SER A 56 -23.68 11.13 29.42
C SER A 56 -22.51 11.88 28.80
N ASP A 57 -21.53 11.16 28.23
CA ASP A 57 -20.28 11.72 27.72
C ASP A 57 -20.24 11.70 26.19
N LYS A 58 -21.31 11.20 25.54
CA LYS A 58 -21.38 10.98 24.09
C LYS A 58 -21.08 12.24 23.30
N ASP A 59 -21.69 13.37 23.65
CA ASP A 59 -21.55 14.63 22.92
C ASP A 59 -20.16 15.26 23.10
N LYS A 60 -19.48 14.94 24.20
CA LYS A 60 -18.10 15.36 24.46
C LYS A 60 -17.10 14.54 23.64
N ILE A 61 -17.36 13.23 23.48
CA ILE A 61 -16.44 12.30 22.80
C ILE A 61 -16.65 12.31 21.29
N ILE A 62 -17.91 12.35 20.84
CA ILE A 62 -18.28 12.41 19.41
C ILE A 62 -18.53 13.88 19.05
N CYS A 63 -17.47 14.68 19.06
CA CYS A 63 -17.51 16.07 18.60
C CYS A 63 -17.24 16.18 17.10
N ASN A 64 -17.65 17.30 16.50
CA ASN A 64 -17.27 17.64 15.14
C ASN A 64 -15.80 18.08 15.15
N VAL A 65 -15.02 17.57 14.19
CA VAL A 65 -13.62 17.93 13.98
C VAL A 65 -13.49 18.52 12.59
N ASP A 66 -12.91 19.71 12.49
CA ASP A 66 -12.68 20.42 11.24
C ASP A 66 -11.18 20.65 10.95
N GLU A 67 -10.87 21.34 9.85
CA GLU A 67 -9.47 21.63 9.47
C GLU A 67 -8.76 22.62 10.41
N GLN A 68 -9.51 23.42 11.17
CA GLN A 68 -8.98 24.41 12.12
C GLN A 68 -8.53 23.73 13.41
N ASP A 69 -9.12 22.57 13.75
CA ASP A 69 -8.69 21.74 14.88
C ASP A 69 -7.31 21.09 14.67
N ILE A 70 -6.83 21.04 13.42
CA ILE A 70 -5.53 20.48 13.06
C ILE A 70 -4.48 21.60 13.04
N ALA A 71 -3.46 21.48 13.88
CA ALA A 71 -2.37 22.45 13.95
C ALA A 71 -1.71 22.70 12.57
N GLU A 72 -1.50 23.98 12.23
CA GLU A 72 -1.03 24.42 10.92
C GLU A 72 0.26 23.73 10.47
N HIS A 73 1.26 23.63 11.35
CA HIS A 73 2.53 22.96 11.04
C HIS A 73 2.36 21.47 10.68
N LEU A 74 1.34 20.79 11.21
CA LEU A 74 1.03 19.40 10.82
C LEU A 74 0.41 19.35 9.43
N ARG A 75 -0.50 20.28 9.11
CA ARG A 75 -1.13 20.37 7.79
C ARG A 75 -0.08 20.60 6.70
N GLU A 76 0.83 21.55 6.91
CA GLU A 76 1.91 21.84 5.97
C GLU A 76 2.83 20.62 5.78
N ARG A 77 3.24 20.00 6.88
CA ARG A 77 4.12 18.83 6.83
C ARG A 77 3.47 17.66 6.10
N LEU A 78 2.22 17.31 6.43
CA LEU A 78 1.49 16.20 5.80
C LEU A 78 1.26 16.44 4.31
N LYS A 79 0.97 17.69 3.92
CA LYS A 79 0.84 18.07 2.50
C LYS A 79 2.16 17.84 1.76
N LYS A 80 3.28 18.28 2.32
CA LYS A 80 4.61 18.06 1.73
C LYS A 80 4.94 16.57 1.62
N GLU A 81 4.68 15.79 2.67
CA GLU A 81 4.90 14.33 2.66
C GLU A 81 4.04 13.64 1.58
N GLN A 82 2.81 14.10 1.35
CA GLN A 82 1.93 13.59 0.29
C GLN A 82 2.46 13.94 -1.11
N GLU A 83 2.89 15.18 -1.33
CA GLU A 83 3.50 15.63 -2.60
C GLU A 83 4.77 14.82 -2.93
N GLU A 84 5.65 14.58 -1.95
CA GLU A 84 6.84 13.76 -2.10
C GLU A 84 6.51 12.29 -2.42
N LYS A 85 5.48 11.73 -1.75
CA LYS A 85 5.01 10.36 -2.00
C LYS A 85 4.45 10.21 -3.41
N GLU A 86 3.69 11.20 -3.89
CA GLU A 86 3.16 11.23 -5.26
C GLU A 86 4.27 11.35 -6.30
N HIS A 87 5.24 12.22 -6.06
CA HIS A 87 6.43 12.35 -6.91
C HIS A 87 7.17 11.01 -7.02
N LYS A 88 7.47 10.37 -5.88
CA LYS A 88 8.16 9.07 -5.85
C LYS A 88 7.34 7.96 -6.51
N LYS A 89 6.02 7.97 -6.34
CA LYS A 89 5.11 7.02 -7.02
C LYS A 89 5.17 7.20 -8.53
N LYS A 90 5.16 8.45 -9.01
CA LYS A 90 5.30 8.78 -10.44
C LYS A 90 6.66 8.33 -10.98
N GLU A 91 7.76 8.63 -10.29
CA GLU A 91 9.10 8.17 -10.69
C GLU A 91 9.19 6.65 -10.76
N LYS A 92 8.61 5.92 -9.79
CA LYS A 92 8.58 4.45 -9.79
C LYS A 92 7.71 3.91 -10.93
N ALA A 93 6.58 4.55 -11.22
CA ALA A 93 5.74 4.19 -12.35
C ALA A 93 6.47 4.42 -13.69
N GLU A 94 7.30 5.45 -13.80
CA GLU A 94 8.07 5.77 -15.00
C GLU A 94 9.42 5.05 -15.08
N ALA A 95 9.93 4.49 -13.98
CA ALA A 95 11.27 3.88 -13.92
C ALA A 95 11.48 2.81 -14.99
N HIS A 96 10.45 2.01 -15.28
CA HIS A 96 10.52 0.96 -16.30
C HIS A 96 10.71 1.48 -17.74
N LEU A 97 10.42 2.77 -18.01
CA LEU A 97 10.63 3.42 -19.30
C LEU A 97 12.07 3.86 -19.53
N TYR A 98 12.88 3.94 -18.46
CA TYR A 98 14.26 4.37 -18.51
C TYR A 98 15.23 3.20 -18.30
N THR A 99 16.44 3.34 -18.82
CA THR A 99 17.57 2.45 -18.55
C THR A 99 18.82 3.27 -18.30
N VAL A 100 19.77 2.70 -17.56
CA VAL A 100 21.08 3.31 -17.34
C VAL A 100 22.08 2.69 -18.30
N ILE A 101 22.77 3.52 -19.06
CA ILE A 101 23.92 3.11 -19.87
C ILE A 101 25.17 3.66 -19.21
N LYS A 102 26.14 2.78 -18.92
CA LYS A 102 27.48 3.14 -18.47
C LYS A 102 28.42 3.11 -19.68
N VAL A 103 29.18 4.18 -19.91
CA VAL A 103 30.07 4.32 -21.08
C VAL A 103 31.51 4.44 -20.62
N ALA A 104 32.26 3.35 -20.77
CA ALA A 104 33.70 3.32 -20.53
C ALA A 104 34.48 3.87 -21.74
N ARG A 105 35.54 4.62 -21.47
CA ARG A 105 36.49 5.17 -22.45
C ARG A 105 37.90 4.72 -22.10
N ASP A 106 38.82 4.93 -23.04
CA ASP A 106 40.24 4.54 -22.90
C ASP A 106 40.87 5.04 -21.59
N ASP A 107 40.54 6.25 -21.15
CA ASP A 107 40.99 6.81 -19.87
C ASP A 107 40.56 5.94 -18.67
N ASP A 108 39.32 5.45 -18.66
CA ASP A 108 38.77 4.61 -17.59
C ASP A 108 39.49 3.26 -17.51
N LEU A 109 39.92 2.70 -18.66
CA LEU A 109 40.72 1.48 -18.71
C LEU A 109 42.13 1.73 -18.18
N LEU A 110 42.79 2.81 -18.63
CA LEU A 110 44.14 3.17 -18.19
C LEU A 110 44.20 3.46 -16.69
N GLU A 111 43.16 4.07 -16.13
CA GLU A 111 43.09 4.36 -14.70
C GLU A 111 42.96 3.11 -13.84
N GLN A 112 42.31 2.05 -14.34
CA GLN A 112 42.03 0.83 -13.58
C GLN A 112 43.15 -0.21 -13.71
N ILE A 113 43.78 -0.32 -14.89
CA ILE A 113 44.86 -1.28 -15.15
C ILE A 113 46.02 -1.06 -14.17
N GLY A 114 46.34 -2.09 -13.39
CA GLY A 114 47.47 -2.13 -12.46
C GLY A 114 47.19 -1.58 -11.05
N LYS A 115 45.97 -1.11 -10.76
CA LYS A 115 45.60 -0.66 -9.40
C LYS A 115 44.88 -1.72 -8.57
N ASP A 116 43.95 -2.47 -9.15
CA ASP A 116 43.16 -3.48 -8.44
C ASP A 116 43.62 -4.91 -8.72
N ILE A 117 43.46 -5.77 -7.72
CA ILE A 117 43.83 -7.20 -7.75
C ILE A 117 42.81 -8.02 -8.57
N TYR A 118 41.62 -7.46 -8.82
CA TYR A 118 40.53 -8.12 -9.55
C TYR A 118 40.55 -7.78 -11.06
N PHE A 119 40.14 -8.76 -11.86
CA PHE A 119 40.16 -8.74 -13.33
C PHE A 119 38.96 -7.99 -13.94
N ASP A 120 38.68 -6.77 -13.48
CA ASP A 120 37.66 -5.93 -14.12
C ASP A 120 38.33 -4.89 -15.02
N LEU A 121 37.81 -4.72 -16.24
CA LEU A 121 38.38 -3.82 -17.26
C LEU A 121 38.28 -2.34 -16.85
N VAL A 122 37.29 -1.99 -16.02
CA VAL A 122 37.01 -0.64 -15.54
C VAL A 122 36.33 -0.69 -14.17
N ASP A 123 36.40 0.39 -13.40
CA ASP A 123 35.58 0.59 -12.20
C ASP A 123 34.17 1.08 -12.59
N HIS A 124 33.18 0.18 -12.51
CA HIS A 124 31.80 0.48 -12.91
C HIS A 124 31.15 1.62 -12.12
N ASP A 125 31.63 1.97 -10.93
CA ASP A 125 31.07 3.06 -10.14
C ASP A 125 31.64 4.43 -10.51
N LYS A 126 32.84 4.45 -11.12
CA LYS A 126 33.49 5.67 -11.62
C LYS A 126 33.14 6.00 -13.06
N VAL A 127 32.77 5.00 -13.86
CA VAL A 127 32.42 5.17 -15.27
C VAL A 127 31.18 6.05 -15.46
N ARG A 128 31.23 6.91 -16.48
CA ARG A 128 30.16 7.86 -16.80
C ARG A 128 28.84 7.14 -17.08
N SER A 129 27.79 7.52 -16.35
CA SER A 129 26.46 6.90 -16.41
C SER A 129 25.41 7.86 -16.96
N PHE A 130 24.57 7.37 -17.87
CA PHE A 130 23.48 8.12 -18.50
C PHE A 130 22.15 7.41 -18.28
N ARG A 131 21.14 8.13 -17.78
CA ARG A 131 19.77 7.63 -17.71
C ARG A 131 19.03 8.06 -18.98
N ILE A 132 18.65 7.09 -19.81
CA ILE A 132 17.98 7.34 -21.09
C ILE A 132 16.64 6.61 -21.17
N GLN A 133 15.71 7.10 -21.98
CA GLN A 133 14.48 6.35 -22.28
C GLN A 133 14.79 5.17 -23.19
N LYS A 134 14.19 4.00 -22.90
CA LYS A 134 14.44 2.74 -23.62
C LYS A 134 14.10 2.79 -25.11
N GLN A 135 13.16 3.66 -25.51
CA GLN A 135 12.74 3.79 -26.91
C GLN A 135 13.54 4.83 -27.71
N ILE A 136 14.52 5.52 -27.09
CA ILE A 136 15.35 6.50 -27.81
C ILE A 136 16.20 5.76 -28.86
N PRO A 137 16.12 6.14 -30.15
CA PRO A 137 16.97 5.57 -31.18
C PRO A 137 18.43 6.01 -30.96
N PHE A 138 19.36 5.10 -31.25
CA PHE A 138 20.80 5.33 -31.02
C PHE A 138 21.32 6.63 -31.65
N ASN A 139 20.84 7.00 -32.84
CA ASN A 139 21.25 8.23 -33.53
C ASN A 139 20.90 9.52 -32.78
N LEU A 140 19.92 9.48 -31.89
CA LEU A 140 19.54 10.63 -31.06
C LEU A 140 20.34 10.67 -29.75
N PHE A 141 20.88 9.53 -29.31
CA PHE A 141 21.71 9.43 -28.11
C PHE A 141 23.19 9.74 -28.37
N LYS A 142 23.71 9.33 -29.54
CA LYS A 142 25.14 9.38 -29.91
C LYS A 142 25.72 10.79 -29.92
#